data_AF-A0A2E0V1D9-F1
#
_entry.id   AF-A0A2E0V1D9-F1
#
_cell.length_a   1.000
_cell.length_b   1.000
_cell.length_c   1.000
_cell.angle_alpha   90.00
_cell.angle_beta   90.00
_cell.angle_gamma   90.00
#
_symmetry.space_group_name_H-M   'P 1'
#
loop_
_entity.id
_entity.type
_entity.pdbx_description
1 polymer ?
#
loop_
_entity_poly.entity_id
_entity_poly.type
_entity_poly.pdbx_seq_one_letter_code
_entity_poly.pdbx_strand_id
1 'polypeptide(L)'
;MNWSAIMYRGKVVSLKTGKIFFLRSYLEAEFLKLLDFDPSVKTYSYEAFAWEYDFNGRLRTYLPDFFVEFYDQRPCVVEVKPRHQLDHPKNLKKFSCGESCCEKLGYRYLVKTDEEIQKPYLLENVKFLRRFNVVVVPLEVQTQTVEILQHGDRLRLDHLMRMIQTESKNLLVFIYSLLYAGKLVTELTHTPIHLKSYIWLPLEFGGKNV
;
A
#
# COMPACT_ATOMS: atom_id res chain seq x y z
N MET A 1 28.87 6.25 2.96
CA MET A 1 28.52 7.20 1.87
C MET A 1 27.61 8.26 2.45
N ASN A 2 27.98 9.53 2.28
CA ASN A 2 27.33 10.69 2.89
C ASN A 2 26.14 11.11 2.00
N TRP A 3 24.91 10.73 2.37
CA TRP A 3 23.69 11.00 1.59
C TRP A 3 23.13 12.41 1.84
N SER A 4 23.98 13.43 1.85
CA SER A 4 23.52 14.82 1.83
C SER A 4 23.09 15.19 0.40
N ALA A 5 21.78 15.24 0.18
CA ALA A 5 21.10 15.96 -0.90
C ALA A 5 21.19 15.41 -2.34
N ILE A 6 21.00 14.09 -2.54
CA ILE A 6 20.48 13.61 -3.84
C ILE A 6 18.96 13.54 -3.71
N MET A 7 18.28 14.58 -4.19
CA MET A 7 16.82 14.62 -4.27
C MET A 7 16.37 13.71 -5.42
N TYR A 8 15.92 12.50 -5.09
CA TYR A 8 15.24 11.65 -6.07
C TYR A 8 13.88 12.29 -6.39
N ARG A 9 13.74 12.94 -7.55
CA ARG A 9 12.44 13.38 -8.06
C ARG A 9 11.88 12.30 -9.00
N GLY A 10 11.07 11.40 -8.44
CA GLY A 10 10.45 10.30 -9.18
C GLY A 10 9.07 10.68 -9.69
N LYS A 11 8.83 10.54 -10.99
CA LYS A 11 7.48 10.56 -11.58
C LYS A 11 6.88 9.16 -11.45
N VAL A 12 5.80 9.01 -10.70
CA VAL A 12 5.11 7.72 -10.49
C VAL A 12 3.65 7.84 -10.89
N VAL A 13 3.15 6.87 -11.66
CA VAL A 13 1.72 6.75 -11.95
C VAL A 13 1.08 5.85 -10.89
N SER A 14 0.06 6.38 -10.21
CA SER A 14 -0.80 5.61 -9.31
C SER A 14 -1.77 4.76 -10.12
N LEU A 15 -1.81 3.46 -9.83
CA LEU A 15 -2.76 2.55 -10.45
C LEU A 15 -4.14 2.61 -9.79
N LYS A 16 -4.24 3.09 -8.55
CA LYS A 16 -5.52 3.29 -7.85
C LYS A 16 -6.22 4.57 -8.30
N THR A 17 -5.49 5.67 -8.43
CA THR A 17 -6.08 7.00 -8.74
C THR A 17 -5.95 7.41 -10.21
N GLY A 18 -5.09 6.73 -10.99
CA GLY A 18 -4.76 7.11 -12.37
C GLY A 18 -3.89 8.38 -12.49
N LYS A 19 -3.54 9.02 -11.37
CA LYS A 19 -2.81 10.30 -11.34
C LYS A 19 -1.30 10.08 -11.39
N ILE A 20 -0.61 11.11 -11.87
CA ILE A 20 0.86 11.22 -11.84
C ILE A 20 1.26 11.99 -10.57
N PHE A 21 2.19 11.41 -9.80
CA PHE A 21 2.78 12.02 -8.61
C PHE A 21 4.26 12.32 -8.83
N PHE A 22 4.72 13.48 -8.32
CA PHE A 22 6.10 13.93 -8.35
C PHE A 22 6.70 13.83 -6.95
N LEU A 23 7.20 12.66 -6.62
CA LEU A 23 7.67 12.32 -5.27
C LEU A 23 9.12 12.78 -5.06
N ARG A 24 9.47 13.13 -3.82
CA ARG A 24 10.77 13.68 -3.43
C ARG A 24 11.76 12.64 -2.93
N SER A 25 11.32 11.40 -2.75
CA SER A 25 12.21 10.31 -2.38
C SER A 25 11.80 8.97 -3.00
N TYR A 26 12.77 8.07 -3.09
CA TYR A 26 12.53 6.69 -3.50
C TYR A 26 11.61 5.96 -2.51
N LEU A 27 11.74 6.26 -1.22
CA LEU A 27 10.92 5.65 -0.17
C LEU A 27 9.44 6.04 -0.29
N GLU A 28 9.14 7.30 -0.62
CA GLU A 28 7.78 7.73 -0.95
C GLU A 28 7.22 6.99 -2.17
N ALA A 29 8.05 6.75 -3.20
CA ALA A 29 7.66 6.01 -4.39
C ALA A 29 7.34 4.53 -4.11
N GLU A 30 7.99 3.95 -3.10
CA GLU A 30 7.64 2.61 -2.61
C GLU A 30 6.39 2.62 -1.76
N PHE A 31 6.22 3.60 -0.86
CA PHE A 31 5.01 3.73 -0.07
C PHE A 31 3.76 3.94 -0.92
N LEU A 32 3.84 4.71 -2.01
CA LEU A 32 2.75 4.89 -2.96
C LEU A 32 2.28 3.56 -3.54
N LYS A 33 3.19 2.60 -3.80
CA LYS A 33 2.80 1.27 -4.31
C LYS A 33 2.00 0.47 -3.28
N LEU A 34 2.31 0.64 -1.98
CA LEU A 34 1.53 0.05 -0.90
C LEU A 34 0.15 0.71 -0.80
N LEU A 35 0.07 2.03 -0.92
CA LEU A 35 -1.22 2.75 -0.97
C LEU A 35 -2.08 2.32 -2.16
N ASP A 36 -1.48 2.12 -3.34
CA ASP A 36 -2.19 1.61 -4.52
C ASP A 36 -2.77 0.21 -4.29
N PHE A 37 -2.06 -0.62 -3.53
CA PHE A 37 -2.40 -2.02 -3.29
C PHE A 37 -3.42 -2.20 -2.16
N ASP A 38 -3.39 -1.35 -1.14
CA ASP A 38 -4.25 -1.47 0.05
C ASP A 38 -5.75 -1.32 -0.33
N PRO A 39 -6.59 -2.35 -0.12
CA PRO A 39 -8.01 -2.29 -0.44
C PRO A 39 -8.81 -1.38 0.49
N SER A 40 -8.30 -1.07 1.69
CA SER A 40 -8.95 -0.14 2.63
C SER A 40 -8.80 1.32 2.21
N VAL A 41 -7.78 1.62 1.38
CA VAL A 41 -7.51 2.96 0.86
C VAL A 41 -8.46 3.28 -0.29
N LYS A 42 -9.25 4.34 -0.11
CA LYS A 42 -10.16 4.90 -1.13
C LYS A 42 -9.40 5.75 -2.13
N THR A 43 -8.60 6.70 -1.65
CA THR A 43 -7.80 7.62 -2.48
C THR A 43 -6.72 8.27 -1.62
N TYR A 44 -5.81 9.00 -2.25
CA TYR A 44 -4.80 9.79 -1.54
C TYR A 44 -4.33 10.99 -2.38
N SER A 45 -3.76 11.97 -1.69
CA SER A 45 -3.13 13.17 -2.25
C SER A 45 -1.72 13.33 -1.69
N TYR A 46 -0.85 14.03 -2.42
CA TYR A 46 0.55 14.24 -2.05
C TYR A 46 0.79 15.72 -1.76
N GLU A 47 1.47 16.03 -0.64
CA GLU A 47 1.73 17.40 -0.16
C GLU A 47 0.49 18.31 -0.14
N ALA A 48 -0.65 17.74 0.28
CA ALA A 48 -1.95 18.41 0.25
C ALA A 48 -2.10 19.54 1.29
N PHE A 49 -1.18 19.60 2.26
CA PHE A 49 -1.23 20.58 3.34
C PHE A 49 0.07 21.38 3.40
N ALA A 50 -0.06 22.62 3.89
CA ALA A 50 1.06 23.46 4.28
C ALA A 50 0.79 23.99 5.68
N TRP A 51 1.57 23.53 6.66
CA TRP A 51 1.45 23.92 8.05
C TRP A 51 2.69 24.67 8.50
N GLU A 52 2.49 25.69 9.33
CA GLU A 52 3.60 26.48 9.85
C GLU A 52 4.03 25.96 11.23
N TYR A 53 5.34 25.94 11.46
CA TYR A 53 5.93 25.59 12.75
C TYR A 53 7.15 26.45 13.04
N ASP A 54 7.40 26.72 14.31
CA ASP A 54 8.65 27.35 14.74
C ASP A 54 9.76 26.29 14.85
N PHE A 55 10.94 26.63 14.33
CA PHE A 55 12.17 25.89 14.58
C PHE A 55 13.32 26.84 14.85
N ASN A 56 13.68 26.95 16.13
CA ASN A 56 14.73 27.84 16.63
C ASN A 56 14.46 29.32 16.30
N GLY A 57 13.24 29.79 16.59
CA GLY A 57 12.85 31.19 16.39
C GLY A 57 12.66 31.57 14.92
N ARG A 58 12.56 30.58 14.03
CA ARG A 58 12.29 30.77 12.60
C ARG A 58 11.03 30.02 12.23
N LEU A 59 10.06 30.76 11.70
CA LEU A 59 8.86 30.20 11.10
C LEU A 59 9.24 29.39 9.85
N ARG A 60 8.74 28.17 9.76
CA ARG A 60 8.99 27.25 8.65
C ARG A 60 7.70 26.60 8.20
N THR A 61 7.62 26.28 6.92
CA THR A 61 6.53 25.49 6.37
C THR A 61 6.88 24.01 6.40
N TYR A 62 5.92 23.21 6.84
CA TYR A 62 5.88 21.77 6.81
C TYR A 62 4.83 21.32 5.78
N LEU A 63 5.29 20.53 4.82
CA LEU A 63 4.43 19.84 3.85
C LEU A 63 4.49 18.35 4.21
N PRO A 64 3.44 17.75 4.79
CA PRO A 64 3.38 16.31 5.00
C PRO A 64 3.30 15.57 3.66
N ASP A 65 3.89 14.39 3.59
CA ASP A 65 4.04 13.68 2.31
C ASP A 65 2.69 13.22 1.73
N PHE A 66 1.85 12.51 2.49
CA PHE A 66 0.57 11.98 1.98
C PHE A 66 -0.63 12.34 2.86
N PHE A 67 -1.78 12.59 2.23
CA PHE A 67 -3.09 12.55 2.85
C PHE A 67 -3.87 11.38 2.27
N VAL A 68 -4.28 10.44 3.12
CA VAL A 68 -4.87 9.16 2.73
C VAL A 68 -6.30 9.09 3.27
N GLU A 69 -7.24 8.81 2.36
CA GLU A 69 -8.65 8.60 2.68
C GLU A 69 -8.95 7.10 2.60
N PHE A 70 -9.69 6.60 3.58
CA PHE A 70 -10.09 5.20 3.70
C PHE A 70 -11.60 5.06 3.51
N TYR A 71 -12.08 3.85 3.19
CA TYR A 71 -13.53 3.60 3.11
C TYR A 71 -14.20 3.67 4.50
N ASP A 72 -13.62 3.00 5.50
CA ASP A 72 -14.27 2.78 6.81
C ASP A 72 -13.45 3.31 8.00
N GLN A 73 -12.47 4.18 7.74
CA GLN A 73 -11.60 4.75 8.78
C GLN A 73 -11.45 6.26 8.60
N ARG A 74 -11.08 6.95 9.69
CA ARG A 74 -10.72 8.37 9.61
C ARG A 74 -9.53 8.58 8.65
N PRO A 75 -9.52 9.70 7.89
CA PRO A 75 -8.37 10.06 7.07
C PRO A 75 -7.08 10.10 7.88
N CYS A 76 -5.96 9.85 7.20
CA CYS A 76 -4.64 9.84 7.80
C CYS A 76 -3.69 10.74 7.02
N VAL A 77 -2.95 11.57 7.74
CA VAL A 77 -1.76 12.22 7.21
C VAL A 77 -0.57 11.32 7.50
N VAL A 78 0.25 11.06 6.49
CA VAL A 78 1.41 10.18 6.59
C VAL A 78 2.66 10.94 6.18
N GLU A 79 3.64 10.95 7.07
CA GLU A 79 5.00 11.38 6.77
C GLU A 79 5.88 10.14 6.50
N VAL A 80 6.69 10.17 5.45
CA VAL A 80 7.61 9.09 5.09
C VAL A 80 9.03 9.53 5.42
N LYS A 81 9.71 8.81 6.32
CA LYS A 81 11.08 9.13 6.73
C LYS A 81 11.91 7.88 7.01
N PRO A 82 13.17 7.82 6.56
CA PRO A 82 14.07 6.75 7.01
C PRO A 82 14.19 6.73 8.54
N ARG A 83 14.27 5.54 9.13
CA ARG A 83 14.31 5.30 10.57
C ARG A 83 15.40 6.10 11.27
N HIS A 84 16.58 6.18 10.65
CA HIS A 84 17.73 6.92 11.17
C HIS A 84 17.53 8.44 11.23
N GLN A 85 16.47 8.97 10.62
CA GLN A 85 16.17 10.41 10.62
C GLN A 85 15.08 10.80 11.62
N LEU A 86 14.45 9.85 12.31
CA LEU A 86 13.32 10.15 13.19
C LEU A 86 13.73 11.05 14.36
N ASP A 87 14.91 10.81 14.94
CA ASP A 87 15.39 11.54 16.12
C ASP A 87 16.03 12.90 15.77
N HIS A 88 16.07 13.26 14.48
CA HIS A 88 16.61 14.55 14.08
C HIS A 88 15.71 15.69 14.63
N PRO A 89 16.23 16.69 15.37
CA PRO A 89 15.41 17.68 16.07
C PRO A 89 14.40 18.42 15.19
N LYS A 90 14.79 18.72 13.94
CA LYS A 90 13.89 19.34 12.95
C LYS A 90 12.71 18.44 12.57
N ASN A 91 12.92 17.13 12.48
CA ASN A 91 11.87 16.17 12.15
C ASN A 91 10.92 15.98 13.33
N LEU A 92 11.44 15.89 14.55
CA LEU A 92 10.61 15.87 15.77
C LEU A 92 9.66 17.08 15.85
N LYS A 93 10.14 18.27 15.49
CA LYS A 93 9.30 19.47 15.43
C LYS A 93 8.23 19.42 14.33
N LYS A 94 8.55 18.84 13.17
CA LYS A 94 7.54 18.58 12.12
C LYS A 94 6.50 17.58 12.59
N PHE A 95 6.91 16.47 13.21
CA PHE A 95 6.01 15.43 13.69
C PHE A 95 5.04 15.98 14.73
N SER A 96 5.53 16.72 15.73
CA SER A 96 4.69 17.38 16.73
C SER A 96 3.71 18.39 16.11
N CYS A 97 4.15 19.17 15.12
CA CYS A 97 3.26 20.04 14.34
C CYS A 97 2.17 19.22 13.62
N GLY A 98 2.57 18.15 12.94
CA GLY A 98 1.66 17.27 12.22
C GLY A 98 0.63 16.60 13.12
N GLU A 99 1.05 16.06 14.25
CA GLU A 99 0.15 15.46 15.27
C GLU A 99 -0.86 16.49 15.77
N SER A 100 -0.42 17.68 16.19
CA SER A 100 -1.32 18.72 16.70
C SER A 100 -2.29 19.23 15.63
N CYS A 101 -1.83 19.39 14.40
CA CYS A 101 -2.70 19.78 13.29
C CYS A 101 -3.73 18.71 12.96
N CYS A 102 -3.33 17.43 12.92
CA CYS A 102 -4.24 16.32 12.64
C CYS A 102 -5.27 16.12 13.75
N GLU A 103 -4.86 16.24 15.02
CA GLU A 103 -5.77 16.14 16.17
C GLU A 103 -6.91 17.15 16.07
N LYS A 104 -6.59 18.42 15.76
CA LYS A 104 -7.59 19.49 15.56
C LYS A 104 -8.53 19.23 14.39
N LEU A 105 -8.05 18.54 13.35
CA LEU A 105 -8.82 18.20 12.16
C LEU A 105 -9.55 16.86 12.28
N GLY A 106 -9.37 16.13 13.38
CA GLY A 106 -9.94 14.78 13.56
C GLY A 106 -9.29 13.70 12.69
N TYR A 107 -8.10 13.97 12.16
CA TYR A 107 -7.32 13.03 11.34
C TYR A 107 -6.36 12.20 12.20
N ARG A 108 -5.96 11.05 11.66
CA ARG A 108 -4.80 10.32 12.19
C ARG A 108 -3.51 10.93 11.64
N TYR A 109 -2.43 10.83 12.41
CA TYR A 109 -1.08 11.14 11.96
C TYR A 109 -0.20 9.91 12.13
N LEU A 110 0.56 9.55 11.10
CA LEU A 110 1.50 8.44 11.14
C LEU A 110 2.83 8.86 10.51
N VAL A 111 3.92 8.34 11.06
CA VAL A 111 5.23 8.36 10.39
C VAL A 111 5.53 6.95 9.93
N LYS A 112 5.85 6.78 8.64
CA LYS A 112 6.20 5.49 8.03
C LYS A 112 7.68 5.45 7.68
N THR A 113 8.36 4.42 8.17
CA THR A 113 9.79 4.23 7.96
C THR A 113 10.13 3.28 6.82
N ASP A 114 11.39 3.30 6.40
CA ASP A 114 11.99 2.29 5.53
C ASP A 114 11.83 0.87 6.10
N GLU A 115 11.99 0.68 7.41
CA GLU A 115 11.78 -0.65 8.04
C GLU A 115 10.34 -1.14 7.92
N GLU A 116 9.35 -0.24 7.93
CA GLU A 116 7.94 -0.58 7.77
C GLU A 116 7.53 -0.74 6.30
N ILE A 117 8.05 0.11 5.42
CA ILE A 117 7.71 0.17 3.99
C ILE A 117 8.44 -0.93 3.23
N GLN A 118 9.73 -1.12 3.48
CA GLN A 118 10.62 -2.04 2.77
C GLN A 118 10.73 -3.40 3.48
N LYS A 119 9.69 -3.81 4.23
CA LYS A 119 9.60 -5.18 4.73
C LYS A 119 9.82 -6.15 3.56
N PRO A 120 10.89 -6.99 3.58
CA PRO A 120 11.44 -7.62 2.39
C PRO A 120 10.42 -8.40 1.54
N TYR A 121 9.42 -9.01 2.16
CA TYR A 121 8.41 -9.77 1.44
C TYR A 121 7.19 -8.95 1.04
N LEU A 122 6.68 -8.05 1.90
CA LEU A 122 5.46 -7.30 1.62
C LEU A 122 5.62 -6.47 0.35
N LEU A 123 6.63 -5.61 0.31
CA LEU A 123 6.81 -4.69 -0.80
C LEU A 123 7.18 -5.41 -2.10
N GLU A 124 8.01 -6.45 -2.03
CA GLU A 124 8.40 -7.23 -3.21
C GLU A 124 7.24 -8.06 -3.75
N ASN A 125 6.40 -8.64 -2.89
CA ASN A 125 5.18 -9.32 -3.31
C ASN A 125 4.17 -8.34 -3.92
N VAL A 126 4.03 -7.13 -3.36
CA VAL A 126 3.18 -6.08 -3.93
C VAL A 126 3.71 -5.63 -5.30
N LYS A 127 5.02 -5.37 -5.44
CA LYS A 127 5.67 -5.06 -6.72
C LYS A 127 5.47 -6.20 -7.73
N PHE A 128 5.58 -7.45 -7.28
CA PHE A 128 5.35 -8.64 -8.09
C PHE A 128 3.91 -8.69 -8.62
N LEU A 129 2.91 -8.53 -7.75
CA LEU A 129 1.48 -8.59 -8.08
C LEU A 129 1.06 -7.42 -8.97
N ARG A 130 1.64 -6.23 -8.75
CA ARG A 130 1.37 -5.02 -9.54
C ARG A 130 1.53 -5.21 -11.04
N ARG A 131 2.37 -6.14 -11.48
CA ARG A 131 2.59 -6.45 -12.91
C ARG A 131 1.36 -7.07 -13.59
N PHE A 132 0.35 -7.50 -12.81
CA PHE A 132 -0.85 -8.16 -13.29
C PHE A 132 -2.12 -7.30 -13.15
N ASN A 133 -1.97 -5.99 -12.96
CA ASN A 133 -3.07 -5.06 -12.70
C ASN A 133 -3.99 -4.79 -13.90
N VAL A 134 -3.56 -5.10 -15.12
CA VAL A 134 -4.31 -4.87 -16.37
C VAL A 134 -4.83 -6.17 -17.00
N VAL A 135 -4.69 -7.29 -16.31
CA VAL A 135 -5.11 -8.59 -16.82
C VAL A 135 -6.64 -8.71 -16.68
N VAL A 136 -7.32 -8.96 -17.79
CA VAL A 136 -8.74 -9.28 -17.79
C VAL A 136 -8.89 -10.76 -17.46
N VAL A 137 -9.55 -11.05 -16.34
CA VAL A 137 -9.79 -12.42 -15.88
C VAL A 137 -11.10 -12.95 -16.48
N PRO A 138 -11.10 -14.08 -17.21
CA PRO A 138 -12.33 -14.67 -17.74
C PRO A 138 -13.37 -14.93 -16.64
N LEU A 139 -14.65 -14.67 -16.94
CA LEU A 139 -15.72 -14.82 -15.97
C LEU A 139 -15.79 -16.26 -15.42
N GLU A 140 -15.58 -17.26 -16.26
CA GLU A 140 -15.53 -18.67 -15.85
C GLU A 140 -14.49 -18.95 -14.75
N VAL A 141 -13.32 -18.30 -14.82
CA VAL A 141 -12.24 -18.45 -13.83
C VAL A 141 -12.63 -17.72 -12.54
N GLN A 142 -13.25 -16.54 -12.64
CA GLN A 142 -13.73 -15.80 -11.46
C GLN A 142 -14.79 -16.60 -10.70
N THR A 143 -15.81 -17.09 -11.42
CA THR A 143 -16.92 -17.86 -10.85
C THR A 143 -16.42 -19.13 -10.18
N GLN A 144 -15.66 -19.97 -10.90
CA GLN A 144 -15.10 -21.21 -10.32
C GLN A 144 -14.20 -20.92 -9.11
N THR A 145 -13.39 -19.85 -9.16
CA THR A 145 -12.53 -19.48 -8.03
C THR A 145 -13.36 -19.19 -6.77
N VAL A 146 -14.43 -18.41 -6.90
CA VAL A 146 -15.33 -18.09 -5.78
C VAL A 146 -16.06 -19.35 -5.30
N GLU A 147 -16.60 -20.16 -6.20
CA GLU A 147 -17.30 -21.40 -5.87
C GLU A 147 -16.42 -22.41 -5.12
N ILE A 148 -15.14 -22.51 -5.50
CA ILE A 148 -14.18 -23.41 -4.83
C ILE A 148 -13.82 -22.89 -3.44
N LEU A 149 -13.63 -21.58 -3.29
CA LEU A 149 -13.14 -20.97 -2.05
C LEU A 149 -14.26 -20.65 -1.04
N GLN A 150 -15.51 -20.48 -1.46
CA GLN A 150 -16.62 -20.16 -0.55
C GLN A 150 -16.92 -21.26 0.48
N HIS A 151 -16.45 -22.49 0.25
CA HIS A 151 -16.71 -23.65 1.09
C HIS A 151 -15.59 -23.97 2.10
N GLY A 152 -14.54 -23.14 2.21
CA GLY A 152 -13.46 -23.38 3.16
C GLY A 152 -12.63 -22.14 3.51
N ASP A 153 -11.90 -22.21 4.62
CA ASP A 153 -11.17 -21.05 5.16
C ASP A 153 -10.01 -20.59 4.28
N ARG A 154 -9.22 -21.54 3.74
CA ARG A 154 -8.06 -21.27 2.87
C ARG A 154 -7.68 -22.50 2.04
N LEU A 155 -7.18 -22.29 0.83
CA LEU A 155 -6.73 -23.34 -0.09
C LEU A 155 -5.34 -23.03 -0.64
N ARG A 156 -4.52 -24.05 -0.90
CA ARG A 156 -3.22 -23.84 -1.57
C ARG A 156 -3.43 -23.46 -3.03
N LEU A 157 -2.63 -22.52 -3.53
CA LEU A 157 -2.75 -22.01 -4.89
C LEU A 157 -2.62 -23.12 -5.95
N ASP A 158 -1.67 -24.06 -5.81
CA ASP A 158 -1.55 -25.20 -6.71
C ASP A 158 -2.73 -26.16 -6.65
N HIS A 159 -3.44 -26.24 -5.52
CA HIS A 159 -4.66 -27.04 -5.42
C HIS A 159 -5.82 -26.34 -6.13
N LEU A 160 -6.00 -25.03 -5.91
CA LEU A 160 -6.99 -24.24 -6.66
C LEU A 160 -6.79 -24.40 -8.17
N MET A 161 -5.54 -24.28 -8.63
CA MET A 161 -5.23 -24.38 -10.06
C MET A 161 -5.59 -25.74 -10.69
N ARG A 162 -5.58 -26.83 -9.92
CA ARG A 162 -5.98 -28.16 -10.42
C ARG A 162 -7.50 -28.34 -10.47
N MET A 163 -8.24 -27.54 -9.70
CA MET A 163 -9.70 -27.62 -9.61
C MET A 163 -10.39 -26.76 -10.65
N ILE A 164 -9.79 -25.62 -11.04
CA ILE A 164 -10.34 -24.75 -12.07
C ILE A 164 -10.19 -25.41 -13.45
N GLN A 165 -11.31 -25.60 -14.13
CA GLN A 165 -11.37 -26.09 -15.50
C GLN A 165 -11.36 -24.90 -16.46
N THR A 166 -10.34 -24.83 -17.31
CA THR A 166 -10.15 -23.73 -18.27
C THR A 166 -9.23 -24.19 -19.41
N GLU A 167 -9.52 -23.76 -20.63
CA GLU A 167 -8.64 -23.96 -21.80
C GLU A 167 -7.43 -23.00 -21.79
N SER A 168 -7.52 -21.91 -21.01
CA SER A 168 -6.43 -20.93 -20.89
C SER A 168 -5.21 -21.47 -20.16
N LYS A 169 -4.04 -21.33 -20.79
CA LYS A 169 -2.71 -21.61 -20.18
C LYS A 169 -2.26 -20.54 -19.18
N ASN A 170 -3.01 -19.45 -19.03
CA ASN A 170 -2.64 -18.28 -18.21
C ASN A 170 -3.28 -18.28 -16.82
N LEU A 171 -3.78 -19.42 -16.33
CA LEU A 171 -4.52 -19.49 -15.06
C LEU A 171 -3.77 -18.83 -13.89
N LEU A 172 -2.47 -19.07 -13.75
CA LEU A 172 -1.67 -18.47 -12.68
C LEU A 172 -1.67 -16.93 -12.74
N VAL A 173 -1.61 -16.36 -13.95
CA VAL A 173 -1.65 -14.92 -14.19
C VAL A 173 -3.01 -14.35 -13.77
N PHE A 174 -4.09 -15.08 -14.04
CA PHE A 174 -5.43 -14.70 -13.60
C PHE A 174 -5.55 -14.68 -12.08
N ILE A 175 -5.03 -15.70 -11.37
CA ILE A 175 -5.03 -15.73 -9.91
C ILE A 175 -4.22 -14.56 -9.33
N TYR A 176 -3.04 -14.25 -9.89
CA TYR A 176 -2.27 -13.08 -9.46
C TYR A 176 -2.98 -11.75 -9.72
N SER A 177 -3.74 -11.64 -10.81
CA SER A 177 -4.56 -10.47 -11.08
C SER A 177 -5.68 -10.31 -10.03
N LEU A 178 -6.36 -11.40 -9.67
CA LEU A 178 -7.37 -11.40 -8.61
C LEU A 178 -6.79 -11.03 -7.24
N LEU A 179 -5.58 -11.51 -6.92
CA LEU A 179 -4.85 -11.11 -5.71
C LEU A 179 -4.50 -9.62 -5.73
N TYR A 180 -4.03 -9.08 -6.86
CA TYR A 180 -3.76 -7.65 -6.98
C TYR A 180 -5.01 -6.78 -6.83
N ALA A 181 -6.13 -7.25 -7.40
CA ALA A 181 -7.42 -6.56 -7.33
C ALA A 181 -8.10 -6.67 -5.95
N GLY A 182 -7.50 -7.37 -4.98
CA GLY A 182 -8.09 -7.61 -3.66
C GLY A 182 -9.33 -8.52 -3.70
N LYS A 183 -9.54 -9.25 -4.80
CA LYS A 183 -10.62 -10.25 -4.93
C LYS A 183 -10.25 -11.58 -4.30
N LEU A 184 -8.95 -11.80 -4.11
CA LEU A 184 -8.36 -12.88 -3.32
C LEU A 184 -7.36 -12.27 -2.34
N VAL A 185 -7.09 -13.00 -1.27
CA VAL A 185 -6.09 -12.63 -0.27
C VAL A 185 -5.07 -13.76 -0.10
N THR A 186 -3.83 -13.40 0.19
CA THR A 186 -2.73 -14.30 0.58
C THR A 186 -1.91 -13.62 1.66
N GLU A 187 -1.14 -14.39 2.43
CA GLU A 187 -0.08 -13.83 3.27
C GLU A 187 1.03 -13.21 2.39
N LEU A 188 1.45 -12.00 2.71
CA LEU A 188 2.41 -11.22 1.92
C LEU A 188 3.68 -10.86 2.68
N THR A 189 3.69 -10.99 4.00
CA THR A 189 4.71 -10.38 4.87
C THR A 189 5.84 -11.32 5.27
N HIS A 190 5.64 -12.63 5.19
CA HIS A 190 6.60 -13.63 5.71
C HIS A 190 7.36 -14.41 4.64
N THR A 191 6.79 -14.59 3.44
CA THR A 191 7.42 -15.36 2.36
C THR A 191 7.06 -14.77 0.99
N PRO A 192 7.88 -15.00 -0.05
CA PRO A 192 7.48 -14.71 -1.43
C PRO A 192 6.23 -15.52 -1.81
N ILE A 193 5.37 -14.94 -2.64
CA ILE A 193 4.22 -15.67 -3.20
C ILE A 193 4.74 -16.81 -4.09
N HIS A 194 4.21 -18.00 -3.89
CA HIS A 194 4.56 -19.20 -4.65
C HIS A 194 3.38 -20.18 -4.74
N LEU A 195 3.52 -21.25 -5.51
CA LEU A 195 2.47 -22.25 -5.73
C LEU A 195 1.93 -22.92 -4.45
N LYS A 196 2.70 -22.94 -3.35
CA LYS A 196 2.23 -23.48 -2.07
C LYS A 196 1.59 -22.45 -1.14
N SER A 197 1.46 -21.19 -1.58
CA SER A 197 0.85 -20.13 -0.77
C SER A 197 -0.63 -20.44 -0.58
N TYR A 198 -1.14 -20.17 0.61
CA TYR A 198 -2.56 -20.27 0.89
C TYR A 198 -3.28 -19.01 0.43
N ILE A 199 -4.42 -19.20 -0.21
CA ILE A 199 -5.29 -18.14 -0.72
C ILE A 199 -6.72 -18.35 -0.20
N TRP A 200 -7.43 -17.25 -0.02
CA TRP A 200 -8.81 -17.25 0.47
C TRP A 200 -9.59 -16.03 -0.06
N LEU A 201 -10.91 -16.07 0.09
CA LEU A 201 -11.76 -14.91 -0.22
C LEU A 201 -11.58 -13.85 0.87
N PRO A 202 -11.55 -12.54 0.52
CA PRO A 202 -11.58 -11.50 1.54
C PRO A 202 -12.85 -11.66 2.40
N LEU A 203 -12.73 -11.41 3.71
CA LEU A 203 -13.91 -11.20 4.55
C LEU A 203 -14.72 -10.07 3.90
N GLU A 204 -16.03 -10.25 3.71
CA GLU A 204 -16.89 -9.26 3.05
C GLU A 204 -16.59 -7.85 3.57
N PHE A 205 -16.68 -6.83 2.70
CA PHE A 205 -16.57 -5.42 3.07
C PHE A 205 -17.61 -5.09 4.15
N GLY A 206 -17.24 -5.32 5.41
CA GLY A 206 -18.20 -5.35 6.51
C GLY A 206 -17.83 -6.30 7.65
N GLY A 207 -16.62 -6.25 8.20
CA GLY A 207 -16.40 -6.82 9.52
C GLY A 207 -14.98 -7.27 9.87
N LYS A 208 -14.30 -6.42 10.64
CA LYS A 208 -13.25 -6.71 11.64
C LYS A 208 -11.94 -7.36 11.15
N ASN A 209 -10.95 -6.47 11.01
CA ASN A 209 -9.55 -6.54 11.45
C ASN A 209 -8.96 -7.89 11.84
N VAL A 210 -7.76 -8.14 11.31
CA VAL A 210 -6.55 -8.25 12.14
C VAL A 210 -5.53 -7.22 11.64
#